data_AF-A0A7K2ZB49-F1
#
_entry.id   AF-A0A7K2ZB49-F1
#
_cell.length_a   1.000
_cell.length_b   1.000
_cell.length_c   1.000
_cell.angle_alpha   90.00
_cell.angle_beta   90.00
_cell.angle_gamma   90.00
#
_symmetry.space_group_name_H-M   'P 1'
#
loop_
_entity.id
_entity.type
_entity.pdbx_description
1 polymer ?
#
loop_
_entity_poly.entity_id
_entity_poly.type
_entity_poly.pdbx_seq_one_letter_code
_entity_poly.pdbx_strand_id
1 'polypeptide(L)'
;ALPAALSEGRAEPLARLIGALRSYHDAAVEPYWPHIRASIEADRAVRGRALLDGGADGLLAALPPMIRWRAPVLEADYPVDRDLYLDGRGLLLQPSFFCRGTPVVYRDPSLPPVLVYPVTHPGAPEFAEPGPWLGRLVGHTRSAVLQSIGNGCTTSELARRAGVSLASASQHASVLREAGLVLTLRHGSSVLHTLTPLGGSLLRGGAPLALS
;
A
#
# COMPACT_ATOMS: atom_id res chain seq x y z
N ALA A 1 -13.23 24.28 22.48
CA ALA A 1 -14.39 24.87 21.79
C ALA A 1 -15.05 23.91 20.77
N LEU A 2 -14.29 23.21 19.92
CA LEU A 2 -14.82 22.22 18.97
C LEU A 2 -15.61 21.02 19.58
N PRO A 3 -15.21 20.43 20.73
CA PRO A 3 -15.88 19.22 21.24
C PRO A 3 -17.35 19.42 21.65
N ALA A 4 -17.67 20.53 22.32
CA ALA A 4 -19.03 20.85 22.77
C ALA A 4 -19.97 21.22 21.61
N ALA A 5 -19.45 21.93 20.62
CA ALA A 5 -20.21 22.32 19.43
C ALA A 5 -20.55 21.12 18.52
N LEU A 6 -19.73 20.06 18.55
CA LEU A 6 -19.97 18.80 17.84
C LEU A 6 -20.98 17.91 18.57
N SER A 7 -20.97 17.89 19.92
CA SER A 7 -21.97 17.17 20.71
C SER A 7 -23.39 17.74 20.57
N GLU A 8 -23.51 19.01 20.18
CA GLU A 8 -24.79 19.70 19.93
C GLU A 8 -25.33 19.47 18.50
N GLY A 9 -24.63 18.71 17.64
CA GLY A 9 -25.09 18.38 16.29
C GLY A 9 -25.13 19.56 15.31
N ARG A 10 -24.44 20.67 15.59
CA ARG A 10 -24.45 21.85 14.73
C ARG A 10 -23.74 21.57 13.40
N ALA A 11 -24.43 21.85 12.30
CA ALA A 11 -23.99 21.51 10.94
C ALA A 11 -22.68 22.21 10.51
N GLU A 12 -22.47 23.45 10.94
CA GLU A 12 -21.31 24.25 10.49
C GLU A 12 -19.97 23.79 11.13
N PRO A 13 -19.87 23.55 12.46
CA PRO A 13 -18.70 22.86 13.04
C PRO A 13 -18.41 21.48 12.43
N LEU A 14 -19.46 20.70 12.14
CA LEU A 14 -19.33 19.39 11.52
C LEU A 14 -18.78 19.47 10.09
N ALA A 15 -19.29 20.40 9.28
CA ALA A 15 -18.81 20.64 7.93
C ALA A 15 -17.34 21.05 7.91
N ARG A 16 -16.90 21.91 8.84
CA ARG A 16 -15.49 22.27 8.99
C ARG A 16 -14.61 21.06 9.36
N LEU A 17 -15.07 20.22 10.29
CA LEU A 17 -14.34 19.01 10.68
C LEU A 17 -14.21 18.04 9.50
N ILE A 18 -15.29 17.80 8.76
CA ILE A 18 -15.29 16.94 7.56
C ILE A 18 -14.31 17.51 6.52
N GLY A 19 -14.33 18.83 6.29
CA GLY A 19 -13.39 19.49 5.39
C GLY A 19 -11.93 19.26 5.81
N ALA A 20 -11.62 19.45 7.10
CA ALA A 20 -10.27 19.21 7.62
C ALA A 20 -9.82 17.74 7.48
N LEU A 21 -10.71 16.78 7.76
CA LEU A 21 -10.43 15.36 7.59
C LEU A 21 -10.19 14.98 6.14
N ARG A 22 -10.95 15.56 5.19
CA ARG A 22 -10.72 15.36 3.74
C ARG A 22 -9.39 15.92 3.30
N SER A 23 -9.06 17.17 3.68
CA SER A 23 -7.75 17.76 3.35
C SER A 23 -6.60 16.94 3.93
N TYR A 24 -6.74 16.41 5.15
CA TYR A 24 -5.75 15.51 5.73
C TYR A 24 -5.66 14.19 4.96
N HIS A 25 -6.78 13.57 4.62
CA HIS A 25 -6.81 12.36 3.81
C HIS A 25 -6.06 12.56 2.49
N ASP A 26 -6.39 13.61 1.74
CA ASP A 26 -5.82 13.87 0.42
C ASP A 26 -4.31 14.13 0.48
N ALA A 27 -3.84 14.78 1.56
CA ALA A 27 -2.43 15.09 1.74
C ALA A 27 -1.61 13.94 2.35
N ALA A 28 -2.17 13.18 3.28
CA ALA A 28 -1.42 12.26 4.14
C ALA A 28 -1.78 10.78 3.96
N VAL A 29 -2.96 10.46 3.42
CA VAL A 29 -3.43 9.07 3.24
C VAL A 29 -3.45 8.68 1.76
N GLU A 30 -4.06 9.50 0.91
CA GLU A 30 -4.24 9.22 -0.52
C GLU A 30 -2.93 8.86 -1.25
N PRO A 31 -1.79 9.55 -1.03
CA PRO A 31 -0.53 9.19 -1.68
C PRO A 31 -0.03 7.77 -1.36
N TYR A 32 -0.42 7.23 -0.20
CA TYR A 32 -0.03 5.90 0.27
C TYR A 32 -1.17 4.87 0.11
N TRP A 33 -2.33 5.28 -0.40
CA TRP A 33 -3.51 4.44 -0.49
C TRP A 33 -3.28 3.12 -1.26
N PRO A 34 -2.52 3.08 -2.38
CA PRO A 34 -2.20 1.81 -3.03
C PRO A 34 -1.44 0.83 -2.13
N HIS A 35 -0.51 1.32 -1.31
CA HIS A 35 0.26 0.49 -0.37
C HIS A 35 -0.60 0.01 0.81
N ILE A 36 -1.44 0.89 1.34
CA ILE A 36 -2.43 0.55 2.38
C ILE A 36 -3.34 -0.58 1.87
N ARG A 37 -3.91 -0.42 0.67
CA ARG A 37 -4.75 -1.43 0.03
C ARG A 37 -4.01 -2.74 -0.19
N ALA A 38 -2.78 -2.71 -0.70
CA ALA A 38 -1.98 -3.91 -0.91
C ALA A 38 -1.74 -4.67 0.40
N SER A 39 -1.50 -3.97 1.50
CA SER A 39 -1.32 -4.58 2.83
C SER A 39 -2.60 -5.28 3.33
N ILE A 40 -3.76 -4.66 3.12
CA ILE A 40 -5.06 -5.26 3.46
C ILE A 40 -5.34 -6.50 2.60
N GLU A 41 -5.12 -6.42 1.28
CA GLU A 41 -5.35 -7.55 0.37
C GLU A 41 -4.41 -8.71 0.64
N ALA A 42 -3.15 -8.44 1.02
CA ALA A 42 -2.19 -9.48 1.41
C ALA A 42 -2.67 -10.23 2.67
N ASP A 43 -3.14 -9.52 3.70
CA ASP A 43 -3.70 -10.16 4.89
C ASP A 43 -4.94 -10.99 4.51
N ARG A 44 -5.89 -10.43 3.75
CA ARG A 44 -7.08 -11.16 3.28
C ARG A 44 -6.74 -12.43 2.50
N ALA A 45 -5.70 -12.43 1.68
CA ALA A 45 -5.25 -13.60 0.94
C ALA A 45 -4.74 -14.70 1.87
N VAL A 46 -3.95 -14.35 2.90
CA VAL A 46 -3.46 -15.29 3.92
C VAL A 46 -4.63 -15.88 4.70
N ARG A 47 -5.57 -15.05 5.16
CA ARG A 47 -6.78 -15.47 5.89
C ARG A 47 -7.68 -16.36 5.04
N GLY A 48 -7.89 -15.99 3.78
CA GLY A 48 -8.69 -16.75 2.83
C GLY A 48 -8.13 -18.14 2.58
N ARG A 49 -6.79 -18.27 2.44
CA ARG A 49 -6.14 -19.57 2.30
C ARG A 49 -6.29 -20.43 3.55
N ALA A 50 -6.05 -19.85 4.73
CA ALA A 50 -6.22 -20.56 6.00
C ALA A 50 -7.66 -21.07 6.21
N LEU A 51 -8.66 -20.28 5.79
CA LEU A 51 -10.06 -20.69 5.80
C LEU A 51 -10.34 -21.87 4.86
N LEU A 52 -9.79 -21.85 3.63
CA LEU A 52 -9.98 -22.92 2.66
C LEU A 52 -9.30 -24.22 3.10
N ASP A 53 -8.11 -24.13 3.68
CA ASP A 53 -7.30 -25.29 4.06
C ASP A 53 -7.75 -25.92 5.40
N GLY A 54 -8.19 -25.09 6.36
CA GLY A 54 -8.45 -25.50 7.74
C GLY A 54 -9.80 -25.08 8.31
N GLY A 55 -10.71 -24.55 7.48
CA GLY A 55 -12.02 -24.08 7.93
C GLY A 55 -11.93 -22.89 8.89
N ALA A 56 -12.95 -22.72 9.73
CA ALA A 56 -13.02 -21.63 10.70
C ALA A 56 -11.86 -21.68 11.70
N ASP A 57 -11.50 -22.86 12.20
CA ASP A 57 -10.34 -23.05 13.09
C ASP A 57 -9.03 -22.60 12.43
N GLY A 58 -8.80 -22.97 11.17
CA GLY A 58 -7.64 -22.53 10.40
C GLY A 58 -7.58 -21.00 10.24
N LEU A 59 -8.70 -20.38 9.91
CA LEU A 59 -8.81 -18.92 9.82
C LEU A 59 -8.48 -18.23 11.15
N LEU A 60 -9.09 -18.68 12.24
CA LEU A 60 -8.93 -18.08 13.57
C LEU A 60 -7.52 -18.29 14.13
N ALA A 61 -6.93 -19.47 13.90
CA ALA A 61 -5.56 -19.77 14.30
C ALA A 61 -4.51 -18.97 13.51
N ALA A 62 -4.84 -18.51 12.30
CA ALA A 62 -3.92 -17.72 11.48
C ALA A 62 -3.81 -16.26 11.93
N LEU A 63 -4.74 -15.73 12.74
CA LEU A 63 -4.78 -14.32 13.14
C LEU A 63 -3.47 -13.85 13.82
N PRO A 64 -3.20 -12.52 13.82
CA PRO A 64 -1.97 -12.00 14.41
C PRO A 64 -1.79 -12.43 15.88
N PRO A 65 -0.55 -12.54 16.40
CA PRO A 65 -0.25 -13.19 17.70
C PRO A 65 -0.95 -12.64 18.95
N MET A 66 -1.43 -11.39 18.88
CA MET A 66 -2.24 -10.76 19.93
C MET A 66 -3.68 -11.30 20.00
N ILE A 67 -4.11 -12.08 19.00
CA ILE A 67 -5.39 -12.77 18.94
C ILE A 67 -5.11 -14.28 18.91
N ARG A 68 -5.64 -15.00 19.89
CA ARG A 68 -5.31 -16.41 20.14
C ARG A 68 -6.59 -17.23 20.07
N TRP A 69 -6.61 -18.19 19.17
CA TRP A 69 -7.70 -19.15 19.08
C TRP A 69 -7.49 -20.28 20.10
N ARG A 70 -8.38 -20.35 21.09
CA ARG A 70 -8.47 -21.43 22.07
C ARG A 70 -9.89 -21.96 22.07
N ALA A 71 -10.19 -22.80 21.07
CA ALA A 71 -11.54 -23.27 20.82
C ALA A 71 -12.29 -23.65 22.12
N PRO A 72 -13.50 -23.10 22.35
CA PRO A 72 -14.32 -22.28 21.45
C PRO A 72 -14.13 -20.76 21.59
N VAL A 73 -13.10 -20.30 22.28
CA VAL A 73 -12.88 -18.90 22.66
C VAL A 73 -11.78 -18.25 21.81
N LEU A 74 -12.05 -17.03 21.34
CA LEU A 74 -11.05 -16.18 20.70
C LEU A 74 -10.60 -15.11 21.68
N GLU A 75 -9.36 -15.22 22.18
CA GLU A 75 -8.78 -14.27 23.12
C GLU A 75 -8.05 -13.17 22.35
N ALA A 76 -8.16 -11.91 22.78
CA ALA A 76 -7.43 -10.80 22.18
C ALA A 76 -6.86 -9.86 23.24
N ASP A 77 -5.66 -9.34 23.02
CA ASP A 77 -5.07 -8.32 23.89
C ASP A 77 -5.90 -7.03 23.80
N TYR A 78 -6.66 -6.73 24.84
CA TYR A 78 -7.58 -5.58 24.87
C TYR A 78 -7.31 -4.71 26.10
N PRO A 79 -7.48 -3.37 26.04
CA PRO A 79 -7.16 -2.48 27.16
C PRO A 79 -7.96 -2.72 28.45
N VAL A 80 -9.08 -3.46 28.36
CA VAL A 80 -9.93 -3.82 29.50
C VAL A 80 -10.27 -5.30 29.43
N ASP A 81 -10.41 -5.94 30.59
CA ASP A 81 -10.93 -7.31 30.66
C ASP A 81 -12.43 -7.30 30.34
N ARG A 82 -12.83 -8.09 29.34
CA ARG A 82 -14.21 -8.11 28.86
C ARG A 82 -14.49 -9.35 28.01
N ASP A 83 -15.58 -10.02 28.35
CA ASP A 83 -16.17 -11.05 27.49
C ASP A 83 -17.17 -10.47 26.49
N LEU A 84 -17.15 -11.03 25.29
CA LEU A 84 -18.16 -10.80 24.26
C LEU A 84 -18.70 -12.14 23.80
N TYR A 85 -19.98 -12.37 24.07
CA TYR A 85 -20.70 -13.57 23.62
C TYR A 85 -21.32 -13.32 22.25
N LEU A 86 -21.04 -14.21 21.29
CA LEU A 86 -21.54 -14.04 19.91
C LEU A 86 -23.03 -14.35 19.79
N ASP A 87 -23.56 -15.28 20.60
CA ASP A 87 -24.98 -15.67 20.63
C ASP A 87 -25.57 -15.93 19.23
N GLY A 88 -24.79 -16.59 18.37
CA GLY A 88 -25.19 -16.91 16.99
C GLY A 88 -25.12 -15.73 15.99
N ARG A 89 -24.77 -14.52 16.42
CA ARG A 89 -24.65 -13.32 15.56
C ARG A 89 -23.47 -13.37 14.59
N GLY A 90 -22.54 -14.31 14.81
CA GLY A 90 -21.28 -14.38 14.07
C GLY A 90 -20.27 -13.31 14.49
N LEU A 91 -19.12 -13.29 13.83
CA LEU A 91 -18.03 -12.36 14.07
C LEU A 91 -17.48 -11.86 12.73
N LEU A 92 -17.49 -10.54 12.53
CA LEU A 92 -16.83 -9.92 11.38
C LEU A 92 -15.37 -9.62 11.73
N LEU A 93 -14.45 -10.20 10.97
CA LEU A 93 -13.02 -9.93 11.06
C LEU A 93 -12.67 -8.79 10.10
N GLN A 94 -12.26 -7.64 10.65
CA GLN A 94 -11.92 -6.44 9.87
C GLN A 94 -10.42 -6.12 10.00
N PRO A 95 -9.58 -6.50 9.03
CA PRO A 95 -8.18 -6.08 9.01
C PRO A 95 -8.08 -4.56 8.85
N SER A 96 -7.15 -3.92 9.56
CA SER A 96 -6.95 -2.47 9.53
C SER A 96 -5.46 -2.12 9.51
N PHE A 97 -5.11 -1.21 8.60
CA PHE A 97 -3.76 -0.62 8.51
C PHE A 97 -3.52 0.46 9.57
N PHE A 98 -4.59 1.09 10.07
CA PHE A 98 -4.48 2.15 11.07
C PHE A 98 -4.62 1.63 12.50
N CYS A 99 -5.05 0.37 12.66
CA CYS A 99 -4.97 -0.31 13.94
C CYS A 99 -3.50 -0.65 14.23
N ARG A 100 -2.97 -0.12 15.34
CA ARG A 100 -1.59 -0.35 15.79
C ARG A 100 -1.63 -0.82 17.24
N GLY A 101 -0.92 -1.90 17.56
CA GLY A 101 -0.82 -2.41 18.92
C GLY A 101 -1.88 -3.45 19.25
N THR A 102 -3.10 -3.04 19.60
CA THR A 102 -4.15 -3.93 20.11
C THR A 102 -5.41 -3.93 19.22
N PRO A 103 -6.11 -5.07 19.06
CA PRO A 103 -7.39 -5.13 18.36
C PRO A 103 -8.45 -4.28 19.06
N VAL A 104 -9.45 -3.83 18.29
CA VAL A 104 -10.60 -3.09 18.84
C VAL A 104 -11.92 -3.69 18.39
N VAL A 105 -12.91 -3.63 19.28
CA VAL A 105 -14.29 -4.03 18.98
C VAL A 105 -15.18 -2.80 18.90
N TYR A 106 -16.12 -2.78 17.95
CA TYR A 106 -17.11 -1.69 17.90
C TYR A 106 -18.02 -1.73 19.13
N ARG A 107 -18.33 -0.54 19.66
CA ARG A 107 -19.09 -0.38 20.90
C ARG A 107 -20.59 -0.29 20.60
N ASP A 108 -21.16 -1.36 20.07
CA ASP A 108 -22.61 -1.52 19.95
C ASP A 108 -22.99 -3.00 20.08
N PRO A 109 -23.66 -3.40 21.18
CA PRO A 109 -24.06 -4.79 21.38
C PRO A 109 -25.21 -5.24 20.47
N SER A 110 -25.94 -4.32 19.83
CA SER A 110 -27.07 -4.63 18.94
C SER A 110 -26.63 -4.96 17.51
N LEU A 111 -25.41 -4.57 17.14
CA LEU A 111 -24.84 -4.83 15.82
C LEU A 111 -24.06 -6.17 15.79
N PRO A 112 -23.85 -6.75 14.60
CA PRO A 112 -22.92 -7.87 14.45
C PRO A 112 -21.56 -7.51 15.06
N PRO A 113 -21.01 -8.34 15.95
CA PRO A 113 -19.69 -8.12 16.52
C PRO A 113 -18.63 -7.96 15.43
N VAL A 114 -17.86 -6.86 15.50
CA VAL A 114 -16.73 -6.60 14.59
C VAL A 114 -15.45 -6.58 15.41
N LEU A 115 -14.51 -7.46 15.07
CA LEU A 115 -13.14 -7.44 15.57
C LEU A 115 -12.25 -6.77 14.53
N VAL A 116 -11.84 -5.54 14.82
CA VAL A 116 -10.85 -4.81 14.04
C VAL A 116 -9.47 -5.19 14.55
N TYR A 117 -8.60 -5.66 13.68
CA TYR A 117 -7.26 -6.13 14.06
C TYR A 117 -6.18 -5.53 13.16
N PRO A 118 -4.93 -5.38 13.66
CA PRO A 118 -3.85 -4.83 12.86
C PRO A 118 -3.47 -5.82 11.76
N VAL A 119 -3.33 -5.33 10.53
CA VAL A 119 -2.58 -6.10 9.53
C VAL A 119 -1.12 -6.17 9.93
N THR A 120 -0.41 -7.19 9.46
CA THR A 120 1.04 -7.20 9.56
C THR A 120 1.59 -6.00 8.80
N HIS A 121 2.18 -5.06 9.54
CA HIS A 121 2.96 -3.99 8.96
C HIS A 121 4.35 -4.53 8.70
N PRO A 122 4.75 -4.72 7.44
CA PRO A 122 6.16 -4.83 7.18
C PRO A 122 6.78 -3.43 7.48
N GLY A 123 8.06 -3.36 7.82
CA GLY A 123 8.73 -2.14 8.32
C GLY A 123 8.45 -0.88 7.50
N ALA A 124 8.65 0.30 8.10
CA ALA A 124 8.37 1.57 7.43
C ALA A 124 9.07 1.63 6.06
N PRO A 125 8.39 2.14 5.02
CA PRO A 125 8.95 2.42 3.71
C PRO A 125 10.30 3.15 3.73
N GLU A 126 11.41 2.46 3.56
CA GLU A 126 12.61 3.13 3.04
C GLU A 126 12.45 3.21 1.52
N PHE A 127 12.50 4.42 0.97
CA PHE A 127 12.63 4.61 -0.46
C PHE A 127 13.99 4.06 -0.87
N ALA A 128 14.03 2.80 -1.29
CA ALA A 128 15.26 2.20 -1.77
C ALA A 128 15.74 2.97 -3.00
N GLU A 129 16.96 3.48 -2.95
CA GLU A 129 17.71 3.84 -4.16
C GLU A 129 17.63 2.66 -5.15
N PRO A 130 17.65 2.89 -6.48
CA PRO A 130 17.52 1.84 -7.50
C PRO A 130 18.56 0.74 -7.31
N GLY A 131 18.21 -0.29 -6.53
CA GLY A 131 19.12 -1.37 -6.19
C GLY A 131 19.37 -2.32 -7.38
N PRO A 132 20.35 -3.23 -7.26
CA PRO A 132 20.71 -4.19 -8.31
C PRO A 132 19.57 -5.14 -8.74
N TRP A 133 18.44 -5.13 -8.03
CA TRP A 133 17.25 -5.94 -8.30
C TRP A 133 16.58 -5.57 -9.62
N LEU A 134 16.60 -4.30 -10.04
CA LEU A 134 15.93 -3.88 -11.28
C LEU A 134 16.60 -4.48 -12.50
N GLY A 135 17.94 -4.59 -12.47
CA GLY A 135 18.72 -5.29 -13.50
C GLY A 135 18.32 -6.76 -13.65
N ARG A 136 17.94 -7.43 -12.56
CA ARG A 136 17.42 -8.81 -12.59
C ARG A 136 15.99 -8.90 -13.13
N LEU A 137 15.15 -7.89 -12.89
CA LEU A 137 13.75 -7.88 -13.32
C LEU A 137 13.60 -7.57 -14.82
N VAL A 138 14.24 -6.49 -15.30
CA VAL A 138 14.02 -5.98 -16.67
C VAL A 138 15.23 -6.18 -17.60
N GLY A 139 16.34 -6.69 -17.06
CA GLY A 139 17.64 -6.78 -17.72
C GLY A 139 18.53 -5.58 -17.41
N HIS A 140 19.81 -5.83 -17.17
CA HIS A 140 20.81 -4.83 -16.75
C HIS A 140 20.84 -3.61 -17.68
N THR A 141 20.85 -3.81 -19.00
CA THR A 141 20.89 -2.72 -19.96
C THR A 141 19.61 -1.88 -19.95
N ARG A 142 18.43 -2.51 -19.84
CA ARG A 142 17.16 -1.75 -19.75
C ARG A 142 17.06 -1.00 -18.43
N SER A 143 17.56 -1.57 -17.34
CA SER A 143 17.67 -0.89 -16.05
C SER A 143 18.56 0.35 -16.16
N ALA A 144 19.74 0.23 -16.75
CA ALA A 144 20.67 1.35 -16.95
C ALA A 144 20.07 2.44 -17.85
N VAL A 145 19.38 2.05 -18.93
CA VAL A 145 18.65 2.97 -19.81
C VAL A 145 17.54 3.70 -19.04
N LEU A 146 16.72 2.98 -18.27
CA LEU A 146 15.63 3.59 -17.50
C LEU A 146 16.16 4.57 -16.44
N GLN A 147 17.24 4.22 -15.74
CA GLN A 147 17.92 5.10 -14.78
C GLN A 147 18.49 6.36 -15.46
N SER A 148 19.08 6.20 -16.65
CA SER A 148 19.71 7.30 -17.40
C SER A 148 18.73 8.36 -17.91
N ILE A 149 17.45 7.98 -18.08
CA ILE A 149 16.39 8.91 -18.49
C ILE A 149 16.15 9.94 -17.39
N GLY A 150 16.09 9.54 -16.12
CA GLY A 150 15.97 10.45 -14.97
C GLY A 150 14.93 11.56 -15.18
N ASN A 151 15.37 12.83 -15.12
CA ASN A 151 14.57 14.04 -15.33
C ASN A 151 14.29 14.37 -16.81
N GLY A 152 14.80 13.56 -17.74
CA GLY A 152 14.67 13.73 -19.18
C GLY A 152 16.01 13.63 -19.91
N CYS A 153 15.98 13.05 -21.12
CA CYS A 153 17.13 13.05 -22.02
C CYS A 153 16.75 12.81 -23.47
N THR A 154 17.57 13.30 -24.39
CA THR A 154 17.50 12.91 -25.80
C THR A 154 18.04 11.49 -26.02
N THR A 155 17.73 10.86 -27.16
CA THR A 155 18.25 9.53 -27.49
C THR A 155 19.79 9.49 -27.53
N SER A 156 20.44 10.58 -27.96
CA SER A 156 21.90 10.69 -27.97
C SER A 156 22.50 10.78 -26.58
N GLU A 157 21.88 11.56 -25.70
CA GLU A 157 22.27 11.61 -24.30
C GLU A 157 22.02 10.29 -23.60
N LEU A 158 20.92 9.61 -23.92
CA LEU A 158 20.58 8.30 -23.38
C LEU A 158 21.65 7.27 -23.73
N ALA A 159 22.04 7.18 -25.00
CA ALA A 159 23.11 6.30 -25.47
C ALA A 159 24.43 6.55 -24.72
N ARG A 160 24.81 7.83 -24.59
CA ARG A 160 26.03 8.24 -23.88
C ARG A 160 25.98 7.90 -22.39
N ARG A 161 24.86 8.17 -21.71
CA ARG A 161 24.69 7.93 -20.26
C ARG A 161 24.65 6.43 -19.93
N ALA A 162 23.98 5.65 -20.76
CA ALA A 162 23.84 4.20 -20.55
C ALA A 162 25.02 3.37 -21.11
N GLY A 163 25.97 3.98 -21.82
CA GLY A 163 27.12 3.29 -22.40
C GLY A 163 26.76 2.33 -23.54
N VAL A 164 25.72 2.65 -24.33
CA VAL A 164 25.24 1.82 -25.45
C VAL A 164 25.23 2.61 -26.76
N SER A 165 25.07 1.93 -27.89
CA SER A 165 24.93 2.59 -29.19
C SER A 165 23.60 3.36 -29.31
N LEU A 166 23.53 4.34 -30.22
CA LEU A 166 22.29 5.08 -30.52
C LEU A 166 21.12 4.17 -30.90
N ALA A 167 21.39 3.16 -31.73
CA ALA A 167 20.39 2.18 -32.15
C ALA A 167 19.88 1.35 -30.96
N SER A 168 20.79 0.88 -30.11
CA SER A 168 20.44 0.12 -28.89
C SER A 168 19.66 0.99 -27.90
N ALA A 169 20.06 2.25 -27.69
CA ALA A 169 19.32 3.19 -26.85
C ALA A 169 17.89 3.44 -27.36
N SER A 170 17.71 3.65 -28.68
CA SER A 170 16.40 3.84 -29.30
C SER A 170 15.51 2.60 -29.19
N GLN A 171 16.08 1.40 -29.38
CA GLN A 171 15.38 0.14 -29.21
C GLN A 171 14.92 -0.05 -27.76
N HIS A 172 15.81 0.13 -26.79
CA HIS A 172 15.46 0.01 -25.38
C HIS A 172 14.42 1.05 -24.95
N ALA A 173 14.55 2.31 -25.39
CA ALA A 173 13.57 3.35 -25.13
C ALA A 173 12.19 3.01 -25.72
N SER A 174 12.14 2.39 -26.90
CA SER A 174 10.88 1.94 -27.52
C SER A 174 10.20 0.84 -26.72
N VAL A 175 10.95 -0.19 -26.30
CA VAL A 175 10.39 -1.26 -25.45
C VAL A 175 9.90 -0.71 -24.11
N LEU A 176 10.66 0.19 -23.48
CA LEU A 176 10.25 0.81 -22.21
C LEU A 176 9.03 1.73 -22.38
N ARG A 177 8.88 2.39 -23.54
CA ARG A 177 7.69 3.17 -23.90
C ARG A 177 6.48 2.27 -24.12
N GLU A 178 6.64 1.15 -24.82
CA GLU A 178 5.57 0.15 -25.02
C GLU A 178 5.11 -0.46 -23.70
N ALA A 179 6.03 -0.65 -22.75
CA ALA A 179 5.71 -1.07 -21.39
C ALA A 179 5.13 0.06 -20.50
N GLY A 180 4.92 1.26 -21.03
CA GLY A 180 4.36 2.40 -20.30
C GLY A 180 5.29 3.03 -19.26
N LEU A 181 6.58 2.72 -19.28
CA LEU A 181 7.58 3.24 -18.31
C LEU A 181 8.20 4.57 -18.76
N VAL A 182 8.18 4.84 -20.06
CA VAL A 182 8.79 6.03 -20.68
C VAL A 182 7.77 6.74 -21.56
N LEU A 183 7.69 8.06 -21.42
CA LEU A 183 7.01 8.95 -22.36
C LEU A 183 8.05 9.53 -23.31
N THR A 184 7.67 9.71 -24.57
CA THR A 184 8.54 10.31 -25.58
C THR A 184 7.83 11.50 -26.21
N LEU A 185 8.46 12.66 -26.16
CA LEU A 185 7.94 13.93 -26.66
C LEU A 185 8.88 14.47 -27.73
N ARG A 186 8.31 14.98 -28.82
CA ARG A 186 9.10 15.65 -29.87
C ARG A 186 9.30 17.11 -29.47
N HIS A 187 10.56 17.55 -29.40
CA HIS A 187 10.92 18.92 -29.07
C HIS A 187 11.80 19.49 -30.19
N GLY A 188 11.17 20.22 -31.12
CA GLY A 188 11.81 20.70 -32.34
C GLY A 188 12.29 19.54 -33.22
N SER A 189 13.58 19.57 -33.59
CA SER A 189 14.24 18.49 -34.34
C SER A 189 14.67 17.30 -33.46
N SER A 190 14.51 17.39 -32.14
CA SER A 190 14.96 16.39 -31.18
C SER A 190 13.81 15.61 -30.55
N VAL A 191 14.11 14.42 -30.03
CA VAL A 191 13.19 13.57 -29.29
C VAL A 191 13.65 13.52 -27.84
N LEU A 192 12.77 13.88 -26.91
CA LEU A 192 13.00 13.84 -25.48
C LEU A 192 12.28 12.64 -24.87
N HIS A 193 13.00 11.81 -24.13
CA HIS A 193 12.46 10.74 -23.31
C HIS A 193 12.34 11.21 -21.87
N THR A 194 11.20 10.97 -21.23
CA THR A 194 10.96 11.25 -19.81
C THR A 194 10.33 10.02 -19.15
N LEU A 195 10.48 9.90 -17.83
CA LEU A 195 9.83 8.82 -17.09
C LEU A 195 8.33 9.09 -16.93
N THR A 196 7.52 8.05 -17.05
CA THR A 196 6.15 8.07 -16.56
C THR A 196 6.13 7.91 -15.03
N PRO A 197 5.00 8.17 -14.34
CA PRO A 197 4.87 7.85 -12.93
C PRO A 197 5.16 6.37 -12.62
N LEU A 198 4.75 5.45 -13.50
CA LEU A 198 5.05 4.03 -13.37
C LEU A 198 6.57 3.76 -13.49
N GLY A 199 7.25 4.34 -14.48
CA GLY A 199 8.70 4.22 -14.65
C GLY A 199 9.48 4.75 -13.46
N GLY A 200 9.08 5.93 -12.94
CA GLY A 200 9.68 6.50 -11.74
C GLY A 200 9.44 5.65 -10.49
N SER A 201 8.24 5.11 -10.31
CA SER A 201 7.93 4.18 -9.21
C SER A 201 8.76 2.89 -9.33
N LEU A 202 8.89 2.34 -10.53
CA LEU A 202 9.70 1.15 -10.76
C LEU A 202 11.18 1.39 -10.45
N LEU A 203 11.76 2.56 -10.77
CA LEU A 203 13.13 2.88 -10.35
C LEU A 203 13.30 2.87 -8.82
N ARG A 204 12.26 3.26 -8.09
CA ARG A 204 12.26 3.36 -6.62
C ARG A 204 11.81 2.08 -5.90
N GLY A 205 11.59 0.96 -6.60
CA GLY A 205 11.15 -0.30 -5.98
C GLY A 205 9.69 -0.67 -6.19
N GLY A 206 8.94 0.07 -7.00
CA GLY A 206 7.49 0.12 -6.82
C GLY A 206 7.17 0.87 -5.52
N ALA A 207 5.90 1.14 -5.25
CA ALA A 207 5.50 1.65 -3.94
C ALA A 207 6.14 0.81 -2.81
N PRO A 208 6.42 1.42 -1.66
CA PRO A 208 7.39 0.96 -0.67
C PRO A 208 7.50 -0.55 -0.50
N LEU A 209 8.67 -1.10 -0.86
CA LEU A 209 9.04 -2.44 -0.46
C LEU A 209 9.64 -2.37 0.93
N ALA A 210 8.87 -2.85 1.89
CA ALA A 210 9.35 -3.04 3.24
C ALA A 210 10.47 -4.08 3.25
N LEU A 211 11.60 -3.71 3.87
CA LEU A 211 12.68 -4.63 4.17
C LEU A 211 12.69 -4.92 5.68
N SER A 212 13.01 -6.18 5.96
CA SER A 212 12.90 -6.97 7.20
C SER A 212 13.21 -6.26 8.51
#